data_AF-A0A829A0C7-F1
#
_entry.id   AF-A0A829A0C7-F1
#
_cell.length_a   1.000
_cell.length_b   1.000
_cell.length_c   1.000
_cell.angle_alpha   90.00
_cell.angle_beta   90.00
_cell.angle_gamma   90.00
#
_symmetry.space_group_name_H-M   'P 1'
#
loop_
_entity.id
_entity.type
_entity.pdbx_description
1 polymer ?
#
loop_
_entity_poly.entity_id
_entity_poly.type
_entity_poly.pdbx_seq_one_letter_code
_entity_poly.pdbx_strand_id
1 'polypeptide(L)'
;MKKSTVFYKIFLPMFLLGAVLVIGFSLFIYQNTYESIESSYLTDKKNLLRQVKTNVEWKIRTIEYSFSTYGSTKNFSDIFKHPLTYTNYSTYSEIRKELNFIETIVMDDNNYDLLSLAGKWGVINGSLTQLTEEEVERYQQKYINNKDNLFWQKKNMHWELLR
;
A
#
# COMPACT_ATOMS: atom_id res chain seq x y z
N MET A 1 61.31 39.76 -34.33
CA MET A 1 60.33 39.32 -33.30
C MET A 1 59.06 40.18 -33.28
N LYS A 2 58.43 40.54 -34.43
CA LYS A 2 57.23 41.40 -34.50
C LYS A 2 55.93 40.68 -34.94
N LYS A 3 56.00 39.45 -35.45
CA LYS A 3 54.82 38.69 -35.93
C LYS A 3 53.99 38.06 -34.79
N SER A 4 54.63 37.69 -33.68
CA SER A 4 53.98 37.11 -32.49
C SER A 4 53.03 38.10 -31.79
N THR A 5 53.36 39.38 -31.77
CA THR A 5 52.56 40.42 -31.10
C THR A 5 51.23 40.69 -31.79
N VAL A 6 51.14 40.56 -33.13
CA VAL A 6 49.88 40.74 -33.88
C VAL A 6 48.95 39.55 -33.66
N PHE A 7 49.48 38.33 -33.64
CA PHE A 7 48.71 37.13 -33.31
C PHE A 7 48.08 37.24 -31.93
N TYR A 8 48.86 37.58 -30.90
CA TYR A 8 48.31 37.78 -29.54
C TYR A 8 47.32 38.95 -29.45
N LYS A 9 47.51 40.03 -30.22
CA LYS A 9 46.60 41.19 -30.21
C LYS A 9 45.20 40.89 -30.77
N ILE A 10 45.07 39.91 -31.65
CA ILE A 10 43.81 39.56 -32.33
C ILE A 10 43.22 38.27 -31.77
N PHE A 11 44.07 37.27 -31.50
CA PHE A 11 43.65 35.97 -30.98
C PHE A 11 43.18 36.04 -29.53
N LEU A 12 43.90 36.77 -28.66
CA LEU A 12 43.57 36.82 -27.23
C LEU A 12 42.20 37.44 -26.95
N PRO A 13 41.78 38.56 -27.59
CA PRO A 13 40.43 39.10 -27.41
C PRO A 13 39.34 38.18 -27.96
N MET A 14 39.57 37.56 -29.12
CA MET A 14 38.63 36.61 -29.73
C MET A 14 38.44 35.37 -28.85
N PHE A 15 39.54 34.86 -28.29
CA PHE A 15 39.55 33.74 -27.36
C PHE A 15 38.84 34.10 -26.04
N LEU A 16 39.12 35.28 -25.48
CA LEU A 16 38.43 35.77 -24.28
C LEU A 16 36.93 35.92 -24.50
N LEU A 17 36.50 36.46 -25.64
CA LEU A 17 35.07 36.56 -25.98
C LEU A 17 34.42 35.17 -26.08
N GLY A 18 35.09 34.22 -26.73
CA GLY A 18 34.61 32.84 -26.81
C GLY A 18 34.53 32.17 -25.42
N ALA A 19 35.56 32.36 -24.59
CA ALA A 19 35.59 31.81 -23.23
C ALA A 19 34.47 32.38 -22.36
N VAL A 20 34.24 33.70 -22.41
CA VAL A 20 33.16 34.36 -21.66
C VAL A 20 31.79 33.83 -22.10
N LEU A 21 31.58 33.67 -23.41
CA LEU A 21 30.32 33.10 -23.93
C LEU A 21 30.11 31.66 -23.47
N VAL A 22 31.13 30.80 -23.57
CA VAL A 22 31.04 29.39 -23.15
C VAL A 22 30.79 29.29 -21.65
N ILE A 23 31.48 30.08 -20.82
CA ILE A 23 31.29 30.10 -19.37
C ILE A 23 29.89 30.60 -19.03
N GLY A 24 29.44 31.69 -19.65
CA GLY A 24 28.10 32.25 -19.44
C GLY A 24 27.00 31.25 -19.80
N PHE A 25 27.11 30.60 -20.96
CA PHE A 25 26.18 29.55 -21.37
C PHE A 25 26.21 28.34 -20.43
N SER A 26 27.39 27.92 -20.00
CA SER A 26 27.52 26.77 -19.09
C SER A 26 26.87 27.03 -17.74
N LEU A 27 27.05 28.24 -17.18
CA LEU A 27 26.40 28.64 -15.92
C LEU A 27 24.88 28.73 -16.07
N PHE A 28 24.40 29.31 -17.18
CA PHE A 28 22.97 29.41 -17.46
C PHE A 28 22.32 28.03 -17.60
N ILE A 29 22.94 27.12 -18.34
CA ILE A 29 22.47 25.73 -18.48
C ILE A 29 22.52 25.05 -17.12
N TYR A 30 23.61 25.19 -16.37
CA TYR A 30 23.75 24.55 -15.06
C TYR A 30 22.63 24.98 -14.10
N GLN A 31 22.36 26.27 -13.95
CA GLN A 31 21.29 26.75 -13.06
C GLN A 31 19.91 26.25 -13.49
N ASN A 32 19.55 26.45 -14.75
CA ASN A 32 18.22 26.03 -15.25
C ASN A 32 18.04 24.51 -15.20
N THR A 33 19.09 23.76 -15.51
CA THR A 33 19.02 22.29 -15.56
C THR A 33 19.02 21.71 -14.15
N TYR A 34 19.82 22.24 -13.23
CA TYR A 34 19.91 21.72 -11.86
C TYR A 34 18.59 21.93 -11.11
N GLU A 35 18.03 23.14 -11.13
CA GLU A 35 16.75 23.43 -10.47
C GLU A 35 15.60 22.63 -11.07
N SER A 36 15.57 22.49 -12.41
CA SER A 36 14.54 21.69 -13.07
C SER A 36 14.65 20.20 -12.73
N ILE A 37 15.86 19.62 -12.75
CA ILE A 37 16.04 18.20 -12.47
C ILE A 37 15.74 17.89 -10.99
N GLU A 38 16.24 18.71 -10.06
CA GLU A 38 16.00 18.50 -8.64
C GLU A 38 14.51 18.61 -8.30
N SER A 39 13.84 19.65 -8.79
CA SER A 39 12.41 19.86 -8.56
C SER A 39 11.55 18.76 -9.18
N SER A 40 11.83 18.36 -10.43
CA SER A 40 11.12 17.28 -11.10
C SER A 40 11.33 15.95 -10.37
N TYR A 41 12.56 15.61 -9.99
CA TYR A 41 12.85 14.38 -9.28
C TYR A 41 12.15 14.30 -7.92
N LEU A 42 12.21 15.38 -7.12
CA LEU A 42 11.53 15.44 -5.82
C LEU A 42 10.01 15.37 -5.98
N THR A 43 9.47 16.05 -7.00
CA THR A 43 8.04 16.03 -7.32
C THR A 43 7.57 14.63 -7.73
N ASP A 44 8.33 13.94 -8.56
CA ASP A 44 8.01 12.58 -9.01
C ASP A 44 8.05 11.60 -7.84
N LYS A 45 9.07 11.67 -6.97
CA LYS A 45 9.13 10.87 -5.76
C LYS A 45 7.94 11.14 -4.83
N LYS A 46 7.58 12.41 -4.64
CA LYS A 46 6.42 12.79 -3.83
C LYS A 46 5.11 12.26 -4.43
N ASN A 47 4.96 12.35 -5.74
CA ASN A 47 3.79 11.84 -6.46
C ASN A 47 3.70 10.32 -6.37
N LEU A 48 4.82 9.61 -6.48
CA LEU A 48 4.87 8.16 -6.30
C LEU A 48 4.45 7.77 -4.87
N LEU A 49 5.02 8.42 -3.85
CA LEU A 49 4.65 8.17 -2.45
C LEU A 49 3.16 8.43 -2.20
N ARG A 50 2.62 9.50 -2.80
CA ARG A 50 1.19 9.81 -2.71
C ARG A 50 0.33 8.73 -3.36
N GLN A 51 0.71 8.24 -4.54
CA GLN A 51 0.01 7.13 -5.21
C GLN A 51 0.04 5.86 -4.36
N VAL A 52 1.20 5.48 -3.83
CA VAL A 52 1.33 4.32 -2.94
C VAL A 52 0.45 4.46 -1.71
N LYS A 53 0.48 5.63 -1.05
CA LYS A 53 -0.39 5.92 0.11
C LYS A 53 -1.87 5.78 -0.25
N THR A 54 -2.31 6.41 -1.34
CA THR A 54 -3.71 6.35 -1.79
C THR A 54 -4.14 4.93 -2.11
N ASN A 55 -3.29 4.14 -2.76
CA ASN A 55 -3.58 2.74 -3.06
C ASN A 55 -3.74 1.90 -1.78
N VAL A 56 -2.84 2.08 -0.80
CA VAL A 56 -2.94 1.40 0.51
C VAL A 56 -4.21 1.82 1.24
N GLU A 57 -4.51 3.12 1.30
CA GLU A 57 -5.73 3.64 1.94
C GLU A 57 -7.00 3.11 1.27
N TRP A 58 -7.02 3.06 -0.06
CA TRP A 58 -8.15 2.50 -0.80
C TRP A 58 -8.34 1.02 -0.47
N LYS A 59 -7.27 0.21 -0.46
CA LYS A 59 -7.35 -1.21 -0.07
C LYS A 59 -7.89 -1.38 1.36
N ILE A 60 -7.37 -0.62 2.33
CA ILE A 60 -7.84 -0.68 3.73
C ILE A 60 -9.32 -0.29 3.83
N ARG A 61 -9.74 0.82 3.19
CA ARG A 61 -11.14 1.27 3.22
C ARG A 61 -12.08 0.27 2.57
N THR A 62 -11.65 -0.42 1.51
CA THR A 62 -12.46 -1.44 0.87
C THR A 62 -12.63 -2.65 1.79
N ILE A 63 -11.55 -3.13 2.43
CA ILE A 63 -11.64 -4.16 3.48
C ILE A 63 -12.62 -3.73 4.57
N GLU A 64 -12.44 -2.50 5.08
CA GLU A 64 -13.28 -1.90 6.12
C GLU A 64 -14.76 -1.89 5.73
N TYR A 65 -15.06 -1.38 4.54
CA TYR A 65 -16.42 -1.30 4.02
C TYR A 65 -17.03 -2.69 3.90
N SER A 66 -16.33 -3.61 3.23
CA SER A 66 -16.78 -5.00 3.08
C SER A 66 -17.11 -5.63 4.43
N PHE A 67 -16.16 -5.65 5.38
CA PHE A 67 -16.42 -6.23 6.70
C PHE A 67 -17.48 -5.46 7.51
N SER A 68 -17.60 -4.14 7.35
CA SER A 68 -18.65 -3.38 8.04
C SER A 68 -20.04 -3.68 7.50
N THR A 69 -20.18 -3.87 6.18
CA THR A 69 -21.43 -4.20 5.50
C THR A 69 -21.83 -5.64 5.83
N TYR A 70 -20.91 -6.60 5.76
CA TYR A 70 -21.21 -8.00 6.05
C TYR A 70 -21.36 -8.27 7.55
N GLY A 71 -20.41 -7.77 8.36
CA GLY A 71 -20.35 -7.98 9.80
C GLY A 71 -21.46 -7.29 10.60
N SER A 72 -22.17 -6.33 9.99
CA SER A 72 -23.34 -5.70 10.61
C SER A 72 -24.66 -6.42 10.34
N THR A 73 -24.67 -7.44 9.48
CA THR A 73 -25.87 -8.25 9.29
C THR A 73 -26.11 -9.15 10.50
N LYS A 74 -27.37 -9.24 10.94
CA LYS A 74 -27.75 -10.07 12.10
C LYS A 74 -27.38 -11.54 11.90
N ASN A 75 -27.48 -12.01 10.65
CA ASN A 75 -27.13 -13.38 10.26
C ASN A 75 -25.63 -13.65 10.45
N PHE A 76 -24.75 -12.71 10.09
CA PHE A 76 -23.30 -12.90 10.19
C PHE A 76 -22.81 -13.07 11.64
N SER A 77 -23.23 -12.20 12.56
CA SER A 77 -22.85 -12.34 13.99
C SER A 77 -23.32 -13.67 14.57
N ASP A 78 -24.52 -14.12 14.21
CA ASP A 78 -25.06 -15.37 14.71
C ASP A 78 -24.32 -16.57 14.11
N ILE A 79 -24.01 -16.55 12.82
CA ILE A 79 -23.24 -17.61 12.14
C ILE A 79 -21.84 -17.77 12.76
N PHE A 80 -21.15 -16.66 13.08
CA PHE A 80 -19.80 -16.73 13.64
C PHE A 80 -19.76 -17.25 15.09
N LYS A 81 -20.87 -17.23 15.82
CA LYS A 81 -20.92 -17.74 17.20
C LYS A 81 -21.23 -19.23 17.28
N HIS A 82 -21.68 -19.84 16.18
CA HIS A 82 -22.08 -21.24 16.15
C HIS A 82 -21.11 -22.08 15.33
N PRO A 83 -20.95 -23.38 15.65
CA PRO A 83 -20.18 -24.30 14.83
C PRO A 83 -20.85 -24.48 13.47
N LEU A 84 -20.11 -24.22 12.39
CA LEU A 84 -20.53 -24.55 11.04
C LEU A 84 -20.06 -25.94 10.69
N THR A 85 -20.96 -26.84 10.33
CA THR A 85 -20.60 -28.20 9.85
C THR A 85 -21.10 -28.42 8.43
N TYR A 86 -20.80 -29.58 7.85
CA TYR A 86 -21.20 -29.94 6.48
C TYR A 86 -22.72 -29.91 6.25
N THR A 87 -23.53 -30.00 7.31
CA THR A 87 -25.00 -29.90 7.23
C THR A 87 -25.48 -28.47 6.96
N ASN A 88 -24.63 -27.46 7.15
CA ASN A 88 -24.93 -26.05 6.96
C ASN A 88 -24.42 -25.50 5.60
N TYR A 89 -24.42 -26.33 4.55
CA TYR A 89 -23.84 -25.98 3.24
C TYR A 89 -24.38 -24.68 2.63
N SER A 90 -25.67 -24.39 2.79
CA SER A 90 -26.26 -23.13 2.29
C SER A 90 -25.59 -21.91 2.90
N THR A 91 -25.42 -21.92 4.23
CA THR A 91 -24.75 -20.88 4.99
C THR A 91 -23.28 -20.74 4.60
N TYR A 92 -22.58 -21.87 4.41
CA TYR A 92 -21.20 -21.87 3.92
C TYR A 92 -21.08 -21.25 2.51
N SER A 93 -21.97 -21.62 1.60
CA SER A 93 -21.97 -21.12 0.21
C SER A 93 -22.22 -19.60 0.15
N GLU A 94 -23.10 -19.08 1.00
CA GLU A 94 -23.35 -17.65 1.14
C GLU A 94 -22.10 -16.92 1.64
N ILE A 95 -21.50 -17.38 2.75
CA ILE A 95 -20.25 -16.80 3.27
C ILE A 95 -19.17 -16.84 2.19
N ARG A 96 -19.04 -17.94 1.44
CA ARG A 96 -18.00 -18.03 0.41
C ARG A 96 -18.21 -17.04 -0.74
N LYS A 97 -19.46 -16.82 -1.18
CA LYS A 97 -19.75 -15.81 -2.21
C LYS A 97 -19.35 -14.41 -1.75
N GLU A 98 -19.64 -14.09 -0.50
CA GLU A 98 -19.29 -12.79 0.11
C GLU A 98 -17.78 -12.62 0.26
N LEU A 99 -17.07 -13.65 0.69
CA LEU A 99 -15.62 -13.63 0.83
C LEU A 99 -14.90 -13.49 -0.52
N ASN A 100 -15.37 -14.19 -1.56
CA ASN A 100 -14.82 -14.06 -2.91
C ASN A 100 -14.94 -12.62 -3.47
N PHE A 101 -15.98 -11.87 -3.07
CA PHE A 101 -16.13 -10.46 -3.45
C PHE A 101 -15.00 -9.60 -2.86
N ILE A 102 -14.62 -9.85 -1.60
CA ILE A 102 -13.51 -9.16 -0.94
C ILE A 102 -12.18 -9.52 -1.60
N GLU A 103 -11.97 -10.82 -1.88
CA GLU A 103 -10.80 -11.35 -2.57
C GLU A 103 -10.54 -10.65 -3.90
N THR A 104 -11.58 -10.61 -4.75
CA THR A 104 -11.48 -10.13 -6.13
C THR A 104 -11.22 -8.62 -6.22
N ILE A 105 -11.66 -7.83 -5.22
CA ILE A 105 -11.56 -6.36 -5.29
C ILE A 105 -10.31 -5.84 -4.58
N VAL A 106 -9.92 -6.46 -3.48
CA VAL A 106 -8.87 -5.93 -2.59
C VAL A 106 -7.52 -6.57 -2.85
N MET A 107 -7.52 -7.86 -3.21
CA MET A 107 -6.36 -8.73 -3.10
C MET A 107 -6.02 -9.38 -4.43
N ASP A 108 -5.40 -8.61 -5.33
CA ASP A 108 -4.60 -9.23 -6.39
C ASP A 108 -3.52 -10.12 -5.72
N ASP A 109 -3.56 -11.42 -6.02
CA ASP A 109 -2.56 -12.44 -5.67
C ASP A 109 -2.35 -12.82 -4.18
N ASN A 110 -3.25 -12.45 -3.25
CA ASN A 110 -3.11 -12.81 -1.83
C ASN A 110 -4.27 -13.66 -1.28
N ASN A 111 -3.93 -14.74 -0.58
CA ASN A 111 -4.88 -15.57 0.15
C ASN A 111 -5.24 -14.93 1.49
N TYR A 112 -6.52 -14.98 1.88
CA TYR A 112 -6.97 -14.67 3.24
C TYR A 112 -7.58 -15.91 3.86
N ASP A 113 -7.36 -16.05 5.17
CA ASP A 113 -8.04 -17.03 6.00
C ASP A 113 -9.08 -16.31 6.84
N LEU A 114 -10.33 -16.76 6.75
CA LEU A 114 -11.39 -16.32 7.66
C LEU A 114 -11.45 -17.30 8.83
N LEU A 115 -11.36 -16.82 10.06
CA LEU A 115 -11.38 -17.65 11.25
C LEU A 115 -12.52 -17.22 12.20
N SER A 116 -13.38 -18.17 12.58
CA SER A 116 -14.27 -18.03 13.72
C SER A 116 -13.69 -18.80 14.91
N LEU A 117 -13.11 -18.07 15.85
CA LEU A 117 -12.55 -18.64 17.07
C LEU A 117 -13.64 -19.12 18.04
N ALA A 118 -14.78 -18.42 18.10
CA ALA A 118 -15.91 -18.81 18.94
C ALA A 118 -16.66 -20.02 18.36
N GLY A 119 -16.86 -20.05 17.04
CA GLY A 119 -17.50 -21.15 16.34
C GLY A 119 -16.58 -22.35 16.07
N LYS A 120 -15.26 -22.20 16.31
CA LYS A 120 -14.23 -23.23 16.07
C LYS A 120 -14.19 -23.72 14.63
N TRP A 121 -14.29 -22.81 13.68
CA TRP A 121 -14.19 -23.11 12.24
C TRP A 121 -13.47 -22.00 11.50
N GLY A 122 -12.95 -22.30 10.30
CA GLY A 122 -12.37 -21.30 9.42
C GLY A 122 -12.49 -21.67 7.95
N VAL A 123 -12.44 -20.67 7.08
CA VAL A 123 -12.25 -20.86 5.64
C VAL A 123 -10.77 -20.59 5.38
N ILE A 124 -9.99 -21.66 5.25
CA ILE A 124 -8.53 -21.63 5.08
C ILE A 124 -8.20 -22.13 3.68
N ASN A 125 -7.45 -21.36 2.89
CA ASN A 125 -7.17 -21.66 1.48
C ASN A 125 -8.45 -22.03 0.68
N GLY A 126 -9.56 -21.35 0.97
CA GLY A 126 -10.83 -21.61 0.30
C GLY A 126 -11.51 -22.93 0.67
N SER A 127 -11.19 -23.56 1.81
CA SER A 127 -11.92 -24.73 2.30
C SER A 127 -12.40 -24.52 3.74
N LEU A 128 -13.65 -24.92 4.02
CA LEU A 128 -14.18 -24.93 5.38
C LEU A 128 -13.46 -26.01 6.20
N THR A 129 -12.83 -25.60 7.28
CA THR A 129 -12.06 -26.46 8.17
C THR A 129 -12.55 -26.26 9.61
N GLN A 130 -12.74 -27.35 10.35
CA GLN A 130 -12.97 -27.26 11.80
C GLN A 130 -11.64 -27.00 12.50
N LEU A 131 -11.64 -26.09 13.47
CA LEU A 131 -10.48 -25.77 14.28
C LEU A 131 -10.54 -26.60 15.56
N THR A 132 -9.42 -27.25 15.88
CA THR A 132 -9.24 -27.87 17.19
C THR A 132 -8.99 -26.81 18.26
N GLU A 133 -9.13 -27.18 19.54
CA GLU A 133 -8.90 -26.24 20.65
C GLU A 133 -7.47 -25.67 20.64
N GLU A 134 -6.50 -26.52 20.33
CA GLU A 134 -5.09 -26.16 20.21
C GLU A 134 -4.84 -25.13 19.09
N GLU A 135 -5.56 -25.27 17.97
CA GLU A 135 -5.48 -24.32 16.87
C GLU A 135 -6.12 -22.99 17.20
N VAL A 136 -7.27 -23.01 17.87
CA VAL A 136 -7.93 -21.79 18.37
C VAL A 136 -7.00 -21.04 19.31
N GLU A 137 -6.39 -21.74 20.27
CA GLU A 137 -5.44 -21.13 21.21
C GLU A 137 -4.21 -20.58 20.49
N ARG A 138 -3.65 -21.32 19.53
CA ARG A 138 -2.53 -20.84 18.70
C ARG A 138 -2.90 -19.57 17.93
N TYR A 139 -4.08 -19.50 17.32
CA TYR A 139 -4.52 -18.32 16.60
C TYR A 139 -4.81 -17.14 17.53
N GLN A 140 -5.38 -17.37 18.71
CA GLN A 140 -5.54 -16.34 19.74
C GLN A 140 -4.19 -15.77 20.19
N GLN A 141 -3.22 -16.63 20.47
CA GLN A 141 -1.88 -16.18 20.87
C GLN A 141 -1.19 -15.40 19.75
N LYS A 142 -1.25 -15.92 18.52
CA LYS A 142 -0.59 -15.30 17.37
C LYS A 142 -1.21 -13.95 17.00
N TYR A 143 -2.53 -13.85 17.00
CA TYR A 143 -3.24 -12.70 16.42
C TYR A 143 -3.90 -11.77 17.43
N ILE A 144 -4.31 -12.24 18.61
CA ILE A 144 -5.07 -11.44 19.60
C ILE A 144 -4.20 -11.03 20.79
N ASN A 145 -3.44 -11.97 21.36
CA ASN A 145 -2.68 -11.70 22.59
C ASN A 145 -1.28 -11.12 22.33
N ASN A 146 -0.85 -11.08 21.07
CA ASN A 146 0.44 -10.50 20.69
C ASN A 146 0.33 -8.98 20.57
N LYS A 147 1.18 -8.27 21.33
CA LYS A 147 1.26 -6.80 21.40
C LYS A 147 1.86 -6.15 20.15
N ASP A 148 2.48 -6.94 19.26
CA ASP A 148 3.07 -6.43 18.02
C ASP A 148 2.04 -6.34 16.88
N ASN A 149 0.81 -6.82 17.11
CA ASN A 149 -0.23 -6.80 16.09
C ASN A 149 -0.99 -5.48 16.08
N LEU A 150 -1.35 -5.06 14.88
CA LEU A 150 -2.20 -3.90 14.66
C LEU A 150 -3.66 -4.34 14.69
N PHE A 151 -4.41 -3.82 15.66
CA PHE A 151 -5.83 -4.07 15.76
C PHE A 151 -6.58 -2.90 15.15
N TRP A 152 -7.67 -3.18 14.45
CA TRP A 152 -8.61 -2.15 14.06
C TRP A 152 -9.87 -2.37 14.87
N GLN A 153 -10.33 -1.35 15.59
CA GLN A 153 -11.60 -1.43 16.32
C GLN A 153 -12.59 -0.41 15.76
N LYS A 154 -13.81 -0.88 15.50
CA LYS A 154 -14.91 -0.03 15.08
C LYS A 154 -15.36 0.83 16.27
N LYS A 155 -15.25 2.14 16.11
CA LYS A 155 -15.77 3.13 17.07
C LYS A 155 -16.82 3.98 16.35
N ASN A 156 -18.07 3.84 16.77
CA ASN A 156 -19.24 4.41 16.11
C ASN A 156 -19.37 3.94 14.64
N MET A 157 -18.85 4.72 13.69
CA MET A 157 -18.96 4.52 12.23
C MET A 157 -17.60 4.49 11.51
N HIS A 158 -16.48 4.58 12.24
CA HIS A 158 -15.12 4.55 11.68
C HIS A 158 -14.26 3.51 12.40
N TRP A 159 -13.31 2.93 11.68
CA TRP A 159 -12.33 2.03 12.26
C TRP A 159 -11.08 2.80 12.68
N GLU A 160 -10.70 2.68 13.95
CA GLU A 160 -9.48 3.26 14.51
C GLU A 160 -8.43 2.16 14.63
N LEU A 161 -7.20 2.46 14.21
CA LEU A 161 -6.05 1.60 14.46
C LEU A 161 -5.69 1.69 15.95
N LEU A 162 -5.81 0.57 16.63
CA LEU A 162 -5.30 0.33 17.97
C LEU A 162 -3.94 -0.35 17.87
N ARG A 163 -3.01 0.18 18.66
CA ARG A 163 -1.70 -0.40 18.91
C ARG A 163 -1.70 -1.05 20.29
#